data_AF-A0A4U0VAU8-F1
#
_entry.id   AF-A0A4U0VAU8-F1
#
_cell.length_a   1.000
_cell.length_b   1.000
_cell.length_c   1.000
_cell.angle_alpha   90.00
_cell.angle_beta   90.00
_cell.angle_gamma   90.00
#
_symmetry.space_group_name_H-M   'P 1'
#
loop_
_entity.id
_entity.type
_entity.pdbx_description
1 polymer ?
#
loop_
_entity_poly.entity_id
_entity_poly.type
_entity_poly.pdbx_seq_one_letter_code
_entity_poly.pdbx_strand_id
1 'polypeptide(L)'
;MGKSAAWYIIQQLAATDRFKQKNYRFYYADERAPNGKATMPSGRGHAEFFLELAELNEQGPTLATFVRGKGYKKFAASETARLPSISVAEAVDFAYGQQKY
;
A
#
# COMPACT_ATOMS: atom_id res chain seq x y z
N MET A 1 -6.53 -15.59 -8.33
CA MET A 1 -6.20 -14.14 -8.31
C MET A 1 -5.79 -13.75 -6.90
N GLY A 2 -4.57 -13.22 -6.70
CA GLY A 2 -4.12 -12.75 -5.38
C GLY A 2 -4.52 -11.29 -5.12
N LYS A 3 -4.37 -10.82 -3.86
CA LYS A 3 -4.71 -9.44 -3.46
C LYS A 3 -4.00 -8.39 -4.32
N SER A 4 -2.73 -8.63 -4.65
CA SER A 4 -1.93 -7.75 -5.50
C SER A 4 -2.48 -7.66 -6.93
N ALA A 5 -2.96 -8.78 -7.48
CA ALA A 5 -3.57 -8.80 -8.81
C ALA A 5 -4.92 -8.06 -8.82
N ALA A 6 -5.75 -8.25 -7.80
CA ALA A 6 -7.00 -7.51 -7.65
C ALA A 6 -6.75 -6.00 -7.50
N TRP A 7 -5.76 -5.61 -6.69
CA TRP A 7 -5.35 -4.21 -6.53
C TRP A 7 -4.86 -3.59 -7.85
N TYR A 8 -4.08 -4.33 -8.63
CA TYR A 8 -3.65 -3.86 -9.96
C TYR A 8 -4.83 -3.59 -10.89
N ILE A 9 -5.82 -4.48 -10.93
CA ILE A 9 -7.04 -4.29 -11.74
C ILE A 9 -7.79 -3.04 -11.30
N ILE A 10 -7.96 -2.83 -9.99
CA ILE A 10 -8.63 -1.62 -9.46
C ILE A 10 -7.88 -0.35 -9.88
N GLN A 11 -6.54 -0.34 -9.78
CA GLN A 11 -5.74 0.80 -10.21
C GLN A 11 -5.91 1.11 -11.71
N GLN A 12 -5.95 0.07 -12.55
CA GLN A 12 -6.17 0.26 -13.99
C GLN A 12 -7.56 0.83 -14.28
N LEU A 13 -8.59 0.38 -13.57
CA LEU A 13 -9.95 0.92 -13.70
C LEU A 13 -10.03 2.37 -13.21
N ALA A 14 -9.41 2.69 -12.08
CA ALA A 14 -9.34 4.04 -11.53
C ALA A 14 -8.61 5.02 -12.46
N ALA A 15 -7.66 4.53 -13.26
CA ALA A 15 -6.92 5.34 -14.22
C ALA A 15 -7.73 5.72 -15.48
N THR A 16 -8.91 5.14 -15.69
CA THR A 16 -9.77 5.46 -16.85
C THR A 16 -10.50 6.79 -16.66
N ASP A 17 -10.79 7.48 -17.77
CA ASP A 17 -11.44 8.79 -17.75
C ASP A 17 -12.82 8.77 -17.09
N ARG A 18 -13.54 7.65 -17.20
CA ARG A 18 -14.84 7.44 -16.56
C ARG A 18 -14.80 7.63 -15.04
N PHE A 19 -13.73 7.16 -14.40
CA PHE A 19 -13.59 7.26 -12.94
C PHE A 19 -12.93 8.57 -12.53
N LYS A 20 -11.96 9.06 -13.31
CA LYS A 20 -11.31 10.37 -13.09
C LYS A 20 -12.30 11.53 -13.15
N GLN A 21 -13.16 11.58 -14.18
CA GLN A 21 -14.17 12.64 -14.33
C GLN A 21 -15.18 12.66 -13.18
N LYS A 22 -15.40 11.53 -12.53
CA LYS A 22 -16.30 11.40 -11.37
C LYS A 22 -15.59 11.62 -10.04
N ASN A 23 -14.30 11.95 -10.05
CA ASN A 23 -13.46 12.14 -8.86
C ASN A 23 -13.55 10.96 -7.87
N TYR A 24 -13.65 9.73 -8.40
CA TYR A 24 -13.62 8.55 -7.55
C TYR A 24 -12.22 8.32 -6.99
N ARG A 25 -12.19 7.95 -5.72
CA ARG A 25 -10.96 7.76 -4.96
C ARG A 25 -10.91 6.35 -4.38
N PHE A 26 -9.75 5.71 -4.46
CA PHE A 26 -9.57 4.32 -4.07
C PHE A 26 -8.48 4.21 -3.00
N TYR A 27 -8.79 3.49 -1.93
CA TYR A 27 -7.90 3.33 -0.78
C TYR A 27 -7.88 1.88 -0.32
N TYR A 28 -6.68 1.40 0.00
CA TYR A 28 -6.45 0.28 0.87
C TYR A 28 -6.11 0.84 2.26
N ALA A 29 -7.12 0.91 3.13
CA ALA A 29 -6.96 1.40 4.49
C ALA A 29 -6.46 0.26 5.40
N ASP A 30 -5.43 0.53 6.20
CA ASP A 30 -4.81 -0.44 7.08
C ASP A 30 -4.56 0.16 8.47
N GLU A 31 -5.35 -0.30 9.45
CA GLU A 31 -5.21 0.12 10.83
C GLU A 31 -3.96 -0.52 11.44
N ARG A 32 -3.10 0.30 12.05
CA ARG A 32 -1.88 -0.15 12.72
C ARG A 32 -1.87 0.29 14.17
N ALA A 33 -1.19 -0.48 14.99
CA ALA A 33 -0.81 -0.04 16.33
C ALA A 33 0.14 1.18 16.25
N PRO A 34 0.28 1.99 17.31
CA PRO A 34 1.17 3.17 17.28
C PRO A 34 2.62 2.88 16.89
N ASN A 35 3.08 1.65 17.10
CA ASN A 35 4.40 1.12 16.76
C ASN A 35 4.48 0.50 15.34
N GLY A 36 3.43 0.55 14.53
CA GLY A 36 3.40 0.03 13.15
C GLY A 36 3.07 -1.45 13.02
N LYS A 37 2.91 -2.17 14.14
CA LYS A 37 2.52 -3.58 14.12
C LYS A 37 1.06 -3.73 13.67
N ALA A 38 0.76 -4.89 13.08
CA ALA A 38 -0.61 -5.27 12.77
C ALA A 38 -1.47 -5.22 14.02
N THR A 39 -2.73 -4.82 13.86
CA THR A 39 -3.71 -4.80 14.94
C THR A 39 -5.06 -5.26 14.42
N MET A 40 -5.99 -5.52 15.35
CA MET A 40 -7.35 -5.86 14.97
C MET A 40 -8.07 -4.60 14.49
N PRO A 41 -8.71 -4.64 13.30
CA PRO A 41 -9.49 -3.52 12.80
C PRO A 41 -10.59 -3.11 13.77
N SER A 42 -10.78 -1.81 13.93
CA SER A 42 -11.87 -1.24 14.72
C SER A 42 -12.85 -0.47 13.84
N GLY A 43 -14.15 -0.73 14.03
CA GLY A 43 -15.20 -0.08 13.24
C GLY A 43 -15.18 1.44 13.38
N ARG A 44 -15.03 1.94 14.62
CA ARG A 44 -14.94 3.39 14.88
C ARG A 44 -13.69 4.02 14.26
N GLY A 45 -12.53 3.38 14.39
CA GLY A 45 -11.30 3.91 13.80
C GLY A 45 -11.39 4.01 12.28
N HIS A 46 -11.97 3.01 11.62
CA HIS A 46 -12.21 3.05 10.18
C HIS A 46 -13.24 4.12 9.80
N ALA A 47 -14.32 4.27 10.55
CA ALA A 47 -15.33 5.31 10.26
C ALA A 47 -14.73 6.72 10.31
N GLU A 48 -13.95 7.02 11.35
CA GLU A 48 -13.24 8.30 11.50
C GLU A 48 -12.24 8.51 10.35
N PHE A 49 -11.46 7.48 10.01
CA PHE A 49 -10.45 7.61 8.96
C PHE A 49 -11.04 7.71 7.55
N PHE A 50 -12.14 7.00 7.24
CA PHE A 50 -12.82 7.14 5.96
C PHE A 50 -13.46 8.51 5.80
N LEU A 51 -13.95 9.11 6.88
CA LEU A 51 -14.43 10.49 6.87
C LEU A 51 -13.29 11.46 6.52
N GLU A 52 -12.13 11.32 7.19
CA GLU A 52 -10.93 12.11 6.89
C GLU A 52 -10.53 12.01 5.40
N LEU A 53 -10.52 10.79 4.84
CA LEU A 53 -10.19 10.56 3.42
C LEU A 53 -11.21 11.16 2.44
N ALA A 54 -12.49 11.20 2.83
CA ALA A 54 -13.55 11.78 2.02
C ALA A 54 -13.48 13.31 1.99
N GLU A 55 -13.07 13.92 3.09
CA GLU A 55 -12.95 15.39 3.25
C GLU A 55 -11.68 15.96 2.58
N LEU A 56 -10.70 15.14 2.21
CA LEU A 56 -9.54 15.61 1.45
C LEU A 56 -9.95 16.25 0.11
N ASN A 57 -9.23 17.29 -0.31
CA ASN A 57 -9.45 17.91 -1.62
C ASN A 57 -8.94 17.04 -2.78
N GLU A 58 -7.93 16.20 -2.50
CA GLU A 58 -7.28 15.34 -3.48
C GLU A 58 -7.19 13.90 -2.97
N GLN A 59 -6.86 12.98 -3.89
CA GLN A 59 -6.57 11.59 -3.56
C GLN A 59 -5.32 11.52 -2.67
N GLY A 60 -5.48 10.99 -1.45
CA GLY A 60 -4.36 10.66 -0.57
C GLY A 60 -3.62 9.39 -0.98
N PRO A 61 -2.64 8.94 -0.18
CA PRO A 61 -1.90 7.70 -0.43
C PRO A 61 -2.85 6.51 -0.60
N THR A 62 -2.73 5.77 -1.70
CA THR A 62 -3.58 4.62 -2.00
C THR A 62 -3.41 3.50 -0.97
N LEU A 63 -2.19 3.30 -0.46
CA LEU A 63 -1.92 2.47 0.72
C LEU A 63 -1.98 3.36 1.97
N ALA A 64 -3.16 3.48 2.54
CA ALA A 64 -3.47 4.41 3.61
C ALA A 64 -3.37 3.73 4.98
N THR A 65 -2.17 3.74 5.56
CA THR A 65 -1.97 3.28 6.94
C THR A 65 -2.37 4.36 7.94
N PHE A 66 -3.13 3.99 8.96
CA PHE A 66 -3.58 4.93 10.00
C PHE A 66 -3.49 4.33 11.40
N VAL A 67 -3.47 5.20 12.40
CA VAL A 67 -3.59 4.79 13.81
C VAL A 67 -4.86 5.40 14.36
N ARG A 68 -5.71 4.59 14.98
CA ARG A 68 -6.98 5.06 15.57
C ARG A 68 -6.78 6.28 16.45
N GLY A 69 -7.61 7.30 16.24
CA GLY A 69 -7.56 8.58 16.96
C GLY A 69 -6.35 9.47 16.60
N LYS A 70 -5.54 9.10 15.60
CA LYS A 70 -4.39 9.88 15.13
C LYS A 70 -4.41 10.17 13.63
N GLY A 71 -5.33 9.56 12.89
CA GLY A 71 -5.42 9.70 11.43
C GLY A 71 -4.27 9.01 10.69
N TYR A 72 -3.97 9.51 9.49
CA TYR A 72 -2.92 8.97 8.63
C TYR A 72 -1.56 8.94 9.33
N LYS A 73 -0.87 7.79 9.25
CA LYS A 73 0.51 7.64 9.73
C LYS A 73 1.32 6.83 8.76
N LYS A 74 2.40 7.43 8.25
CA LYS A 74 3.43 6.72 7.48
C LYS A 74 4.42 6.06 8.44
N PHE A 75 4.64 4.76 8.26
CA PHE A 75 5.69 4.03 8.97
C PHE A 75 6.95 3.92 8.11
N ALA A 76 8.12 3.94 8.73
CA ALA A 76 9.37 3.68 8.03
C ALA A 76 9.34 2.25 7.46
N ALA A 77 9.91 2.07 6.27
CA ALA A 77 10.18 0.73 5.76
C ALA A 77 11.10 0.01 6.76
N SER A 78 10.84 -1.27 7.05
CA SER A 78 11.73 -1.99 7.96
C SER A 78 13.12 -2.07 7.36
N GLU A 79 14.15 -1.91 8.18
CA GLU A 79 15.53 -2.08 7.72
C GLU A 79 15.78 -3.51 7.21
N THR A 80 15.07 -4.50 7.76
CA THR A 80 15.07 -5.89 7.29
C THR A 80 14.51 -6.07 5.88
N ALA A 81 13.68 -5.12 5.40
CA ALA A 81 13.15 -5.12 4.03
C ALA A 81 14.02 -4.32 3.05
N ARG A 82 15.10 -3.65 3.52
CA ARG A 82 16.12 -3.15 2.60
C ARG A 82 16.89 -4.36 2.08
N LEU A 83 16.62 -4.70 0.82
CA LEU A 83 17.43 -5.66 0.11
C LEU A 83 18.89 -5.19 0.17
N PRO A 84 19.85 -6.11 0.34
CA PRO A 84 21.25 -5.76 0.21
C PRO A 84 21.45 -5.11 -1.17
N SER A 85 22.10 -3.95 -1.20
CA SER A 85 22.50 -3.31 -2.45
C SER A 85 23.64 -4.12 -3.05
N ILE A 86 23.29 -5.17 -3.80
CA ILE A 86 24.25 -5.91 -4.62
C ILE A 86 24.43 -5.18 -5.95
N SER A 87 25.63 -5.23 -6.51
CA SER A 87 25.87 -4.69 -7.85
C SER A 87 25.12 -5.52 -8.90
N VAL A 88 24.80 -4.90 -10.04
CA VAL A 88 24.15 -5.61 -11.17
C VAL A 88 25.01 -6.78 -11.64
N ALA A 89 26.34 -6.66 -11.58
CA ALA A 89 27.27 -7.74 -11.92
C ALA A 89 27.11 -8.95 -10.99
N GLU A 90 27.02 -8.72 -9.67
CA GLU A 90 26.82 -9.79 -8.67
C GLU A 90 25.42 -10.41 -8.75
N ALA A 91 24.39 -9.62 -9.11
CA ALA A 91 23.02 -10.11 -9.26
C ALA A 91 22.86 -11.07 -10.46
N VAL A 92 23.61 -10.82 -11.54
CA VAL A 92 23.58 -11.65 -12.76
C VAL A 92 24.33 -12.97 -12.55
N ASP A 93 25.35 -12.98 -11.68
CA ASP A 93 26.16 -14.16 -11.41
C ASP A 93 25.44 -15.22 -10.54
N PHE A 94 24.45 -14.82 -9.73
CA PHE A 94 24.06 -15.63 -8.58
C PHE A 94 23.18 -16.86 -8.85
N ALA A 95 22.27 -16.91 -9.83
CA ALA A 95 21.52 -18.15 -10.15
C ALA A 95 20.46 -17.96 -11.26
N TYR A 96 20.86 -17.67 -12.50
CA TYR A 96 19.97 -17.90 -13.64
C TYR A 96 20.75 -18.54 -14.79
N GLY A 97 21.10 -19.82 -14.65
CA GLY A 97 21.68 -20.59 -15.76
C GLY A 97 22.44 -21.89 -15.44
N GLN A 98 22.69 -22.24 -14.18
CA GLN A 98 23.48 -23.45 -13.83
C GLN A 98 22.63 -24.54 -13.15
N GLN A 99 21.46 -24.86 -13.70
CA GLN A 99 20.85 -26.18 -13.49
C GLN A 99 21.11 -27.01 -14.76
N LYS A 100 22.19 -27.79 -14.74
CA LYS A 100 22.44 -28.85 -15.72
C LYS A 100 21.38 -29.94 -15.52
N TYR A 101 20.66 -30.28 -16.59
CA TYR A 101 19.86 -31.50 -16.70
C TYR A 101 20.76 -32.74 -16.65
#